data_AF-A0A7C6KUI0-F1
#
_entry.id   AF-A0A7C6KUI0-F1
#
_cell.length_a   1.000
_cell.length_b   1.000
_cell.length_c   1.000
_cell.angle_alpha   90.00
_cell.angle_beta   90.00
_cell.angle_gamma   90.00
#
_symmetry.space_group_name_H-M   'P 1'
#
loop_
_entity.id
_entity.type
_entity.pdbx_description
1 polymer ?
#
loop_
_entity_poly.entity_id
_entity_poly.type
_entity_poly.pdbx_seq_one_letter_code
_entity_poly.pdbx_strand_id
1 'polypeptide(L)' 'EKERLVITMYYYEGLTLKEIGLVMNLSESRISQLHTKAIMRMRGKLSKYKMKASL' A
#
# COMPACT_ATOMS: atom_id res chain seq x y z
N GLU A 1 2.06 -7.52 -6.25
CA GLU A 1 0.88 -8.25 -5.74
C GLU A 1 0.67 -8.03 -4.24
N LYS A 2 1.59 -8.47 -3.36
CA LYS A 2 1.49 -8.28 -1.89
C LYS A 2 1.16 -6.84 -1.43
N GLU A 3 1.79 -5.85 -2.04
CA GLU A 3 1.52 -4.41 -1.78
C GLU A 3 0.06 -4.01 -2.05
N ARG A 4 -0.58 -4.55 -3.10
CA ARG A 4 -1.98 -4.26 -3.43
C ARG A 4 -2.90 -4.85 -2.36
N LEU A 5 -2.66 -6.10 -1.96
CA LEU A 5 -3.46 -6.77 -0.93
C LEU A 5 -3.41 -6.02 0.41
N VAL A 6 -2.21 -5.58 0.84
CA VAL A 6 -2.05 -4.77 2.06
C VAL A 6 -2.87 -3.47 2.00
N ILE A 7 -2.86 -2.77 0.87
CA ILE A 7 -3.64 -1.53 0.69
C ILE A 7 -5.15 -1.82 0.65
N THR A 8 -5.58 -2.91 0.01
CA THR A 8 -6.98 -3.34 0.01
C THR A 8 -7.47 -3.60 1.42
N MET A 9 -6.79 -4.47 2.16
CA MET A 9 -7.18 -4.82 3.52
C MET A 9 -7.19 -3.59 4.46
N TYR A 10 -6.20 -2.70 4.32
CA TYR A 10 -6.09 -1.52 5.19
C TYR A 10 -7.16 -0.46 4.90
N TYR A 11 -7.35 -0.08 3.63
CA TYR A 11 -8.23 1.05 3.28
C TYR A 11 -9.66 0.65 2.94
N TYR A 12 -9.88 -0.57 2.44
CA TYR A 12 -11.21 -1.02 2.01
C TYR A 12 -11.86 -1.96 3.03
N GLU A 13 -11.07 -2.81 3.68
CA GLU A 13 -11.58 -3.76 4.68
C GLU A 13 -11.38 -3.27 6.12
N GLY A 14 -10.63 -2.18 6.32
CA GLY A 14 -10.45 -1.54 7.63
C GLY A 14 -9.55 -2.29 8.62
N LEU A 15 -8.79 -3.28 8.15
CA LEU A 15 -7.88 -4.06 8.99
C LEU A 15 -6.67 -3.22 9.42
N THR A 16 -6.24 -3.41 10.67
CA THR A 16 -5.00 -2.85 11.19
C THR A 16 -3.77 -3.57 10.63
N LEU A 17 -2.58 -2.94 10.68
CA LEU A 17 -1.33 -3.57 10.20
C LEU A 17 -1.01 -4.88 10.95
N LYS A 18 -1.39 -4.96 12.22
CA LYS A 18 -1.24 -6.16 13.05
C LYS A 18 -2.15 -7.29 12.55
N GLU A 19 -3.43 -7.03 12.31
CA GLU A 19 -4.38 -8.02 11.79
C GLU A 19 -3.99 -8.49 10.39
N ILE A 20 -3.55 -7.57 9.53
CA ILE A 20 -3.01 -7.91 8.21
C ILE A 20 -1.78 -8.82 8.33
N GLY A 21 -0.91 -8.57 9.31
CA GLY A 21 0.24 -9.42 9.59
C GLY A 21 -0.17 -10.85 9.91
N LEU A 22 -1.22 -11.02 10.72
CA LEU A 22 -1.80 -12.33 11.04
C LEU A 22 -2.38 -13.01 9.79
N VAL A 23 -3.18 -12.30 8.98
CA VAL A 23 -3.80 -12.82 7.75
C VAL A 23 -2.74 -13.27 6.73
N MET A 24 -1.67 -12.49 6.57
CA MET A 24 -0.61 -12.77 5.59
C MET A 24 0.52 -13.66 6.11
N ASN A 25 0.46 -14.07 7.39
CA ASN A 25 1.54 -14.76 8.10
C ASN A 25 2.89 -14.01 8.00
N LEU A 26 2.87 -12.70 8.30
CA LEU A 26 4.02 -11.81 8.27
C LEU A 26 4.06 -10.92 9.52
N SER A 27 5.24 -10.43 9.87
CA SER A 27 5.35 -9.44 10.95
C SER A 27 4.70 -8.10 10.58
N GLU A 28 4.18 -7.40 11.58
CA GLU A 28 3.60 -6.05 11.40
C GLU A 28 4.58 -5.07 10.74
N SER A 29 5.87 -5.13 11.13
CA SER A 29 6.94 -4.33 10.49
C SER A 29 7.03 -4.61 8.99
N ARG A 30 6.92 -5.87 8.57
CA ARG A 30 6.92 -6.21 7.14
C ARG A 30 5.70 -5.68 6.41
N ILE A 31 4.53 -5.67 7.06
CA ILE A 31 3.31 -5.06 6.49
C ILE A 31 3.48 -3.55 6.35
N SER A 32 4.01 -2.87 7.36
CA SER A 32 4.30 -1.43 7.32
C SER A 32 5.24 -1.07 6.16
N GLN A 33 6.28 -1.87 5.90
CA GLN A 33 7.18 -1.68 4.76
C GLN A 33 6.46 -1.86 3.42
N LEU A 34 5.61 -2.89 3.28
CA LEU A 34 4.83 -3.13 2.08
C LEU A 34 3.83 -1.98 1.81
N HIS A 35 3.17 -1.48 2.87
CA HIS A 35 2.27 -0.33 2.80
C HIS A 35 3.03 0.92 2.31
N THR A 36 4.14 1.26 2.97
CA THR A 36 4.97 2.41 2.59
C THR A 36 5.42 2.34 1.13
N LYS A 37 5.88 1.16 0.69
CA LYS A 37 6.32 0.94 -0.69
C LYS A 37 5.18 1.10 -1.69
N ALA A 38 3.97 0.64 -1.35
CA ALA A 38 2.78 0.82 -2.18
C ALA A 38 2.43 2.31 -2.33
N ILE A 39 2.42 3.07 -1.22
CA ILE A 39 2.15 4.51 -1.21
C ILE A 39 3.17 5.25 -2.08
N MET A 40 4.47 4.98 -1.93
CA MET A 40 5.51 5.61 -2.74
C MET A 40 5.32 5.36 -4.25
N ARG A 41 4.99 4.12 -4.63
CA ARG A 41 4.71 3.77 -6.03
C ARG A 41 3.50 4.51 -6.58
N MET A 42 2.42 4.62 -5.80
CA MET A 42 1.21 5.34 -6.22
C MET A 42 1.48 6.84 -6.37
N ARG A 43 2.20 7.47 -5.42
CA ARG A 43 2.61 8.88 -5.50
C ARG A 43 3.47 9.15 -6.73
N GLY A 44 4.42 8.27 -7.03
CA GLY A 44 5.25 8.39 -8.23
C GLY A 44 4.44 8.33 -9.52
N LYS A 45 3.44 7.45 -9.61
CA LYS A 45 2.53 7.39 -10.77
C LYS A 45 1.66 8.65 -10.88
N LEU A 46 1.04 9.08 -9.79
CA LEU A 46 0.21 10.29 -9.75
C LEU A 46 1.00 11.54 -10.15
N SER A 47 2.25 11.66 -9.70
CA SER A 47 3.14 12.77 -10.12
C SER A 47 3.33 12.80 -11.64
N LYS A 48 3.59 11.64 -12.27
CA LYS A 48 3.70 11.52 -13.73
C LYS A 48 2.39 11.87 -14.44
N TYR A 49 1.24 11.49 -13.88
CA TYR A 49 -0.07 11.86 -14.44
C TYR A 49 -0.32 13.37 -14.36
N LYS A 50 -0.02 14.01 -13.22
CA LYS A 50 -0.12 15.47 -13.09
C LYS A 50 0.73 16.18 -14.13
N MET A 51 1.98 15.76 -14.31
CA MET A 51 2.89 16.34 -15.30
C MET A 51 2.37 16.20 -16.74
N LYS A 52 1.76 15.05 -17.08
CA LYS A 52 1.15 14.84 -18.41
C LYS A 52 -0.11 15.65 -18.65
N ALA A 53 -0.92 15.90 -17.62
CA ALA A 53 -2.17 16.66 -17.74
C ALA A 53 -1.93 18.19 -17.85
N SER A 54 -0.72 18.65 -17.55
CA SER A 54 -0.30 20.04 -17.67
C SER A 54 0.44 20.36 -18.98
N LEU A 55 0.51 19.40 -19.91
CA LEU A 55 1.01 19.53 -21.28
C LEU A 55 -0.16 19.48 -22.25
#